data_AF-R6J4B9-F1
#
_entry.id   AF-R6J4B9-F1
#
_cell.length_a   1.000
_cell.length_b   1.000
_cell.length_c   1.000
_cell.angle_alpha   90.00
_cell.angle_beta   90.00
_cell.angle_gamma   90.00
#
_symmetry.space_group_name_H-M   'P 1'
#
loop_
_entity.id
_entity.type
_entity.pdbx_description
1 polymer ?
#
loop_
_entity_poly.entity_id
_entity_poly.type
_entity_poly.pdbx_seq_one_letter_code
_entity_poly.pdbx_strand_id
1 'polypeptide(L)'
;MKKIAFYGKGGIGKSTTAANVSAALSTAGHKVCQIGCDPKNDSTRLLLGHICKNTVLDMVRIKDEINLEDIVHYGFNGIKCVEAGGPEPGVGCAGRGIIVALEKLQELDAAADEDIILYDVLGDVVCGGFAVPIREGYATDIYIVSSGELMSLYAANNIAKGIRRFAGRGEVKLAGIIGNGRNVPNEENLLRTFAEKINTRIVAFIPRDKIVNLAEINRKTVIEWDPTSKQAQVYAALATEIFQNTQLSIPKPLSFEELEDLIGFFGIDN
;
A
#
# COMPACT_ATOMS: atom_id res chain seq x y z
N MET A 1 -17.03 6.68 0.88
CA MET A 1 -15.57 6.81 0.70
C MET A 1 -14.88 5.54 1.21
N LYS A 2 -14.12 4.85 0.37
CA LYS A 2 -13.27 3.70 0.76
C LYS A 2 -11.95 4.18 1.35
N LYS A 3 -11.47 3.55 2.42
CA LYS A 3 -10.21 3.90 3.08
C LYS A 3 -9.30 2.68 3.13
N ILE A 4 -8.30 2.65 2.25
CA ILE A 4 -7.48 1.47 1.99
C ILE A 4 -6.04 1.74 2.38
N ALA A 5 -5.37 0.77 3.00
CA ALA A 5 -3.93 0.83 3.20
C ALA A 5 -3.22 -0.37 2.57
N PHE A 6 -2.12 -0.09 1.86
CA PHE A 6 -1.18 -1.10 1.39
C PHE A 6 -0.03 -1.23 2.38
N TYR A 7 0.17 -2.46 2.86
CA TYR A 7 1.30 -2.85 3.69
C TYR A 7 2.10 -3.95 2.99
N GLY A 8 3.28 -4.27 3.53
CA GLY A 8 4.18 -5.29 2.98
C GLY A 8 5.65 -4.93 3.16
N LYS A 9 6.52 -5.91 2.91
CA LYS A 9 7.98 -5.77 3.02
C LYS A 9 8.53 -4.62 2.16
N GLY A 10 9.62 -4.01 2.57
CA GLY A 10 10.38 -3.03 1.82
C GLY A 10 10.84 -3.61 0.49
N GLY A 11 10.71 -2.82 -0.58
CA GLY A 11 11.08 -3.26 -1.92
C GLY A 11 10.16 -4.32 -2.53
N ILE A 12 9.06 -4.71 -1.88
CA ILE A 12 8.12 -5.70 -2.45
C ILE A 12 7.32 -5.15 -3.64
N GLY A 13 7.22 -3.83 -3.79
CA GLY A 13 6.46 -3.16 -4.86
C GLY A 13 5.14 -2.53 -4.43
N LYS A 14 5.02 -2.13 -3.15
CA LYS A 14 3.81 -1.45 -2.61
C LYS A 14 3.49 -0.17 -3.37
N SER A 15 4.43 0.78 -3.42
CA SER A 15 4.26 2.09 -4.04
C SER A 15 3.93 1.99 -5.52
N THR A 16 4.62 1.09 -6.26
CA THR A 16 4.30 0.79 -7.65
C THR A 16 2.88 0.26 -7.81
N THR A 17 2.45 -0.66 -6.95
CA THR A 17 1.09 -1.21 -6.96
C THR A 17 0.05 -0.14 -6.63
N ALA A 18 0.28 0.63 -5.57
CA ALA A 18 -0.59 1.72 -5.14
C ALA A 18 -0.78 2.76 -6.24
N ALA A 19 0.31 3.24 -6.86
CA ALA A 19 0.24 4.21 -7.95
C ALA A 19 -0.52 3.67 -9.17
N ASN A 20 -0.29 2.41 -9.57
CA ASN A 20 -1.02 1.82 -10.70
C ASN A 20 -2.51 1.61 -10.39
N VAL A 21 -2.86 1.22 -9.16
CA VAL A 21 -4.25 1.12 -8.71
C VAL A 21 -4.91 2.49 -8.71
N SER A 22 -4.25 3.51 -8.16
CA SER A 22 -4.74 4.90 -8.16
C SER A 22 -5.00 5.41 -9.58
N ALA A 23 -4.06 5.15 -10.51
CA ALA A 23 -4.21 5.50 -11.93
C ALA A 23 -5.38 4.77 -12.59
N ALA A 24 -5.52 3.46 -12.35
CA ALA A 24 -6.63 2.68 -12.92
C ALA A 24 -7.99 3.16 -12.39
N LEU A 25 -8.11 3.41 -11.09
CA LEU A 25 -9.34 3.92 -10.47
C LEU A 25 -9.73 5.29 -11.00
N SER A 26 -8.76 6.20 -11.18
CA SER A 26 -9.07 7.52 -11.73
C SER A 26 -9.54 7.42 -13.18
N THR A 27 -8.92 6.55 -14.01
CA THR A 27 -9.38 6.33 -15.39
C THR A 27 -10.78 5.70 -15.47
N ALA A 28 -11.20 4.99 -14.41
CA ALA A 28 -12.57 4.49 -14.26
C ALA A 28 -13.56 5.55 -13.76
N GLY A 29 -13.12 6.81 -13.56
CA GLY A 29 -13.96 7.93 -13.19
C GLY A 29 -14.08 8.19 -11.68
N HIS A 30 -13.30 7.50 -10.84
CA HIS A 30 -13.30 7.73 -9.40
C HIS A 30 -12.41 8.91 -9.01
N LYS A 31 -12.82 9.65 -7.99
CA LYS A 31 -11.97 10.63 -7.30
C LYS A 31 -11.06 9.90 -6.31
N VAL A 32 -9.76 10.02 -6.53
CA VAL A 32 -8.73 9.25 -5.84
C VAL A 32 -7.76 10.18 -5.11
N CYS A 33 -7.48 9.86 -3.85
CA CYS A 33 -6.37 10.43 -3.10
C CYS A 33 -5.38 9.34 -2.67
N GLN A 34 -4.11 9.51 -3.03
CA GLN A 34 -3.01 8.67 -2.56
C GLN A 34 -2.17 9.44 -1.53
N ILE A 35 -2.01 8.84 -0.36
CA ILE A 35 -1.23 9.38 0.76
C ILE A 35 -0.04 8.44 1.01
N GLY A 36 1.17 8.93 0.74
CA GLY A 36 2.40 8.22 1.08
C GLY A 36 2.70 8.32 2.57
N CYS A 37 2.79 7.17 3.22
CA CYS A 37 3.15 7.00 4.63
C CYS A 37 4.48 6.22 4.77
N ASP A 38 5.43 6.51 3.89
CA ASP A 38 6.80 6.01 3.91
C ASP A 38 7.75 7.23 3.96
N PRO A 39 8.75 7.27 4.87
CA PRO A 39 9.69 8.39 4.97
C PRO A 39 10.55 8.63 3.71
N LYS A 40 10.46 7.77 2.68
CA LYS A 40 11.16 7.93 1.39
C LYS A 40 10.51 8.95 0.45
N ASN A 41 9.27 9.34 0.68
CA ASN A 41 8.54 10.38 -0.06
C ASN A 41 8.41 10.11 -1.57
N ASP A 42 8.46 8.83 -1.99
CA ASP A 42 8.41 8.43 -3.40
C ASP A 42 7.15 7.64 -3.78
N SER A 43 6.17 7.55 -2.88
CA SER A 43 4.92 6.80 -3.11
C SER A 43 4.13 7.36 -4.30
N THR A 44 4.05 8.68 -4.39
CA THR A 44 3.31 9.44 -5.40
C THR A 44 4.15 9.78 -6.64
N ARG A 45 5.43 9.39 -6.67
CA ARG A 45 6.38 9.76 -7.72
C ARG A 45 5.89 9.41 -9.13
N LEU A 46 5.30 8.23 -9.29
CA LEU A 46 4.83 7.75 -10.61
C LEU A 46 3.55 8.46 -11.07
N LEU A 47 2.80 9.07 -10.15
CA LEU A 47 1.61 9.86 -10.46
C LEU A 47 1.98 11.30 -10.78
N LEU A 48 2.97 11.85 -10.09
CA LEU A 48 3.44 13.23 -10.26
C LEU A 48 4.49 13.38 -11.37
N GLY A 49 5.17 12.30 -11.75
CA GLY A 49 6.32 12.34 -12.66
C GLY A 49 7.60 12.87 -12.02
N HIS A 50 7.61 13.15 -10.72
CA HIS A 50 8.74 13.64 -9.95
C HIS A 50 8.59 13.30 -8.46
N ILE A 51 9.67 13.40 -7.68
CA ILE A 51 9.58 13.28 -6.22
C ILE A 51 8.79 14.46 -5.67
N CYS A 52 7.83 14.19 -4.79
CA CYS A 52 7.04 15.21 -4.13
C CYS A 52 7.96 16.17 -3.37
N LYS A 53 7.88 17.46 -3.67
CA LYS A 53 8.80 18.46 -3.11
C LYS A 53 8.37 18.94 -1.72
N ASN A 54 7.06 19.07 -1.50
CA ASN A 54 6.51 19.63 -0.28
C ASN A 54 5.69 18.55 0.41
N THR A 55 6.30 17.89 1.39
CA THR A 55 5.60 16.91 2.23
C THR A 55 4.89 17.61 3.39
N VAL A 56 3.94 16.91 4.04
CA VAL A 56 3.22 17.47 5.19
C VAL A 56 4.21 17.88 6.29
N LEU A 57 5.15 17.01 6.64
CA LEU A 57 6.14 17.31 7.68
C LEU A 57 7.11 18.42 7.30
N ASP A 58 7.43 18.60 6.02
CA ASP A 58 8.26 19.73 5.59
C ASP A 58 7.50 21.04 5.77
N MET A 59 6.24 21.10 5.36
CA MET A 59 5.43 22.30 5.51
C MET A 59 5.14 22.63 6.98
N VAL A 60 4.94 21.62 7.84
CA VAL A 60 4.81 21.79 9.30
C VAL A 60 6.07 22.39 9.94
N ARG A 61 7.26 22.16 9.36
CA ARG A 61 8.50 22.76 9.87
C ARG A 61 8.72 24.20 9.40
N ILE A 62 8.18 24.54 8.23
CA ILE A 62 8.48 25.81 7.55
C ILE A 62 7.41 26.87 7.84
N LYS A 63 6.16 26.47 8.04
CA LYS A 63 5.02 27.37 8.21
C LYS A 63 4.29 27.13 9.53
N ASP A 64 3.87 28.21 10.17
CA ASP A 64 3.01 28.17 11.36
C ASP A 64 1.56 27.79 10.99
N GLU A 65 1.06 28.28 9.86
CA GLU A 65 -0.25 27.95 9.31
C GLU A 65 -0.09 27.29 7.94
N ILE A 66 -0.72 26.13 7.76
CA ILE A 66 -0.61 25.29 6.56
C ILE A 66 -1.98 25.21 5.91
N ASN A 67 -2.02 25.42 4.60
CA ASN A 67 -3.23 25.24 3.80
C ASN A 67 -3.15 23.94 2.99
N LEU A 68 -4.28 23.47 2.46
CA LEU A 68 -4.30 22.27 1.61
C LEU A 68 -3.41 22.39 0.38
N GLU A 69 -3.38 23.55 -0.26
CA GLU A 69 -2.55 23.85 -1.44
C GLU A 69 -1.05 23.71 -1.21
N ASP A 70 -0.60 23.72 0.05
CA ASP A 70 0.81 23.55 0.41
C ASP A 70 1.28 22.10 0.35
N ILE A 71 0.35 21.16 0.53
CA ILE A 71 0.65 19.73 0.78
C ILE A 71 -0.08 18.78 -0.19
N VAL A 72 -1.14 19.25 -0.85
CA VAL A 72 -1.89 18.50 -1.85
C VAL A 72 -1.38 18.85 -3.23
N HIS A 73 -0.86 17.82 -3.91
CA HIS A 73 -0.40 17.90 -5.30
C HIS A 73 -1.37 17.14 -6.19
N TYR A 74 -1.41 17.46 -7.48
CA TYR A 74 -2.27 16.77 -8.44
C TYR A 74 -1.41 16.06 -9.49
N GLY A 75 -1.62 14.75 -9.61
CA GLY A 75 -0.92 13.90 -10.55
C GLY A 75 -1.77 13.54 -11.76
N PHE A 76 -1.37 12.44 -12.41
CA PHE A 76 -2.08 11.83 -13.52
C PHE A 76 -3.60 11.80 -13.30
N ASN A 77 -4.35 12.29 -14.29
CA ASN A 77 -5.82 12.28 -14.29
C ASN A 77 -6.47 12.87 -13.02
N GLY A 78 -5.85 13.91 -12.44
CA GLY A 78 -6.42 14.67 -11.32
C GLY A 78 -6.33 13.98 -9.96
N ILE A 79 -5.55 12.90 -9.83
CA ILE A 79 -5.35 12.19 -8.56
C ILE A 79 -4.70 13.12 -7.55
N LYS A 80 -5.31 13.26 -6.36
CA LYS A 80 -4.68 13.96 -5.23
C LYS A 80 -3.53 13.13 -4.70
N CYS A 81 -2.37 13.75 -4.58
CA CYS A 81 -1.12 13.15 -4.14
C CYS A 81 -0.62 13.91 -2.92
N VAL A 82 -0.42 13.20 -1.82
CA VAL A 82 0.13 13.75 -0.58
C VAL A 82 1.24 12.82 -0.11
N GLU A 83 2.33 13.40 0.39
CA GLU A 83 3.39 12.64 1.08
C GLU A 83 3.46 13.12 2.53
N ALA A 84 3.44 12.18 3.47
CA ALA A 84 3.58 12.50 4.88
C ALA A 84 4.93 13.17 5.16
N GLY A 85 6.00 12.70 4.52
CA GLY A 85 7.35 13.11 4.84
C GLY A 85 8.04 12.17 5.82
N GLY A 86 9.33 12.42 6.02
CA GLY A 86 10.16 11.70 6.97
C GLY A 86 11.04 12.65 7.80
N PRO A 87 11.59 12.18 8.92
CA PRO A 87 12.71 12.87 9.52
C PRO A 87 13.97 12.66 8.67
N GLU A 88 14.98 13.50 8.88
CA GLU A 88 16.28 13.29 8.23
C GLU A 88 16.86 11.91 8.58
N PRO A 89 17.53 11.23 7.63
CA PRO A 89 18.16 9.95 7.90
C PRO A 89 19.08 10.01 9.13
N GLY A 90 18.83 9.12 10.10
CA GLY A 90 19.58 9.07 11.36
C GLY A 90 19.06 9.97 12.48
N VAL A 91 18.01 10.76 12.23
CA VAL A 91 17.41 11.69 13.22
C VAL A 91 15.92 11.40 13.38
N GLY A 92 15.35 11.69 14.56
CA GLY A 92 13.91 11.66 14.79
C GLY A 92 13.26 10.27 14.80
N CYS A 93 11.94 10.23 14.63
CA CYS A 93 11.16 9.00 14.60
C CYS A 93 10.14 9.06 13.48
N ALA A 94 10.34 8.27 12.42
CA ALA A 94 9.44 8.21 11.27
C ALA A 94 8.00 7.89 11.69
N GLY A 95 7.82 6.97 12.64
CA GLY A 95 6.49 6.63 13.17
C GLY A 95 5.76 7.80 13.83
N ARG A 96 6.46 8.71 14.53
CA ARG A 96 5.86 9.94 15.07
C ARG A 96 5.54 10.95 13.97
N GLY A 97 6.40 11.03 12.95
CA GLY A 97 6.15 11.87 11.78
C GLY A 97 4.85 11.50 11.07
N ILE A 98 4.60 10.21 10.87
CA ILE A 98 3.35 9.72 10.27
C ILE A 98 2.12 10.13 11.10
N ILE A 99 2.19 10.07 12.44
CA ILE A 99 1.10 10.52 13.31
C ILE A 99 0.76 11.98 13.04
N VAL A 100 1.77 12.86 13.17
CA VAL A 100 1.60 14.31 12.97
C VAL A 100 1.07 14.63 11.57
N ALA A 101 1.57 13.93 10.54
CA ALA A 101 1.12 14.14 9.18
C ALA A 101 -0.35 13.75 8.98
N LEU A 102 -0.78 12.59 9.50
CA LEU A 102 -2.16 12.14 9.38
C LEU A 102 -3.14 13.00 10.17
N GLU A 103 -2.76 13.41 11.39
CA GLU A 103 -3.54 14.35 12.20
C GLU A 103 -3.73 15.67 11.45
N LYS A 104 -2.65 16.23 10.87
CA LYS A 104 -2.73 17.47 10.08
C LYS A 104 -3.62 17.33 8.85
N LEU A 105 -3.55 16.19 8.14
CA LEU A 105 -4.40 15.94 6.97
C LEU A 105 -5.88 15.83 7.34
N GLN A 106 -6.19 15.25 8.51
CA GLN A 106 -7.54 15.18 9.02
C GLN A 106 -8.06 16.56 9.46
N GLU A 107 -7.24 17.36 10.13
CA GLU A 107 -7.59 18.74 10.50
C GLU A 107 -7.94 19.62 9.29
N LEU A 108 -7.23 19.43 8.18
CA LEU A 108 -7.44 20.19 6.95
C LEU A 108 -8.50 19.57 6.02
N ASP A 109 -9.09 18.45 6.39
CA ASP A 109 -10.08 17.70 5.60
C ASP A 109 -9.61 17.42 4.15
N ALA A 110 -8.34 17.02 4.00
CA ALA A 110 -7.64 16.97 2.71
C ALA A 110 -8.27 16.00 1.68
N ALA A 111 -9.12 15.08 2.12
CA ALA A 111 -9.72 14.03 1.32
C ALA A 111 -11.27 13.99 1.37
N ALA A 112 -11.92 15.08 1.78
CA ALA A 112 -13.37 15.15 1.99
C ALA A 112 -14.22 14.66 0.79
N ASP A 113 -13.82 15.06 -0.43
CA ASP A 113 -14.59 14.85 -1.66
C ASP A 113 -14.17 13.62 -2.46
N GLU A 114 -13.36 12.72 -1.87
CA GLU A 114 -12.78 11.58 -2.57
C GLU A 114 -13.65 10.32 -2.45
N ASP A 115 -13.72 9.54 -3.53
CA ASP A 115 -14.41 8.24 -3.49
C ASP A 115 -13.57 7.22 -2.73
N ILE A 116 -12.25 7.35 -2.79
CA ILE A 116 -11.28 6.40 -2.26
C ILE A 116 -9.97 7.07 -1.86
N ILE A 117 -9.46 6.68 -0.68
CA ILE A 117 -8.15 7.06 -0.16
C ILE A 117 -7.27 5.81 -0.09
N LEU A 118 -6.04 5.91 -0.64
CA LEU A 118 -5.04 4.86 -0.64
C LEU A 118 -3.81 5.31 0.17
N TYR A 119 -3.61 4.68 1.33
CA TYR A 119 -2.43 4.87 2.16
C TYR A 119 -1.34 3.87 1.77
N ASP A 120 -0.17 4.34 1.35
CA ASP A 120 1.00 3.48 1.12
C ASP A 120 1.89 3.50 2.34
N VAL A 121 1.85 2.44 3.15
CA VAL A 121 2.46 2.44 4.49
C VAL A 121 3.70 1.58 4.53
N LEU A 122 4.75 2.07 5.20
CA LEU A 122 5.94 1.28 5.48
C LEU A 122 5.58 0.03 6.31
N GLY A 123 5.78 -1.15 5.73
CA GLY A 123 5.39 -2.44 6.33
C GLY A 123 6.52 -3.26 6.94
N ASP A 124 7.78 -2.80 6.87
CA ASP A 124 8.93 -3.52 7.45
C ASP A 124 8.95 -3.50 8.97
N VAL A 125 8.46 -2.40 9.55
CA VAL A 125 8.48 -2.16 10.99
C VAL A 125 7.06 -1.90 11.45
N VAL A 126 6.47 -2.85 12.17
CA VAL A 126 5.12 -2.70 12.75
C VAL A 126 5.23 -2.06 14.14
N CYS A 127 5.92 -0.92 14.24
CA CYS A 127 5.99 -0.17 15.49
C CYS A 127 4.69 0.62 15.72
N GLY A 128 4.52 1.17 16.93
CA GLY A 128 3.30 1.89 17.31
C GLY A 128 2.92 3.07 16.40
N GLY A 129 3.87 3.67 15.67
CA GLY A 129 3.62 4.75 14.72
C GLY A 129 3.12 4.27 13.35
N PHE A 130 3.75 3.26 12.75
CA PHE A 130 3.29 2.71 11.47
C PHE A 130 1.99 1.90 11.57
N ALA A 131 1.59 1.55 12.79
CA ALA A 131 0.28 0.99 13.08
C ALA A 131 -0.84 2.04 13.20
N VAL A 132 -0.55 3.35 13.16
CA VAL A 132 -1.54 4.42 13.35
C VAL A 132 -2.66 4.41 12.31
N PRO A 133 -2.39 4.19 11.01
CA PRO A 133 -3.48 4.04 10.03
C PRO A 133 -4.50 2.97 10.41
N ILE A 134 -4.03 1.87 11.02
CA ILE A 134 -4.84 0.75 11.50
C ILE A 134 -5.48 1.08 12.86
N ARG A 135 -4.72 1.67 13.79
CA ARG A 135 -5.13 1.86 15.19
C ARG A 135 -6.18 2.94 15.35
N GLU A 136 -6.02 4.05 14.64
CA GLU A 136 -6.91 5.22 14.73
C GLU A 136 -8.01 5.21 13.66
N GLY A 137 -8.08 4.16 12.84
CA GLY A 137 -9.15 3.99 11.85
C GLY A 137 -9.04 4.90 10.61
N TYR A 138 -7.85 5.41 10.30
CA TYR A 138 -7.62 6.11 9.02
C TYR A 138 -7.82 5.18 7.82
N ALA A 139 -7.51 3.90 7.95
CA ALA A 139 -7.77 2.87 6.93
C ALA A 139 -8.60 1.72 7.52
N THR A 140 -9.64 1.30 6.80
CA THR A 140 -10.52 0.18 7.20
C THR A 140 -10.13 -1.11 6.48
N ASP A 141 -9.71 -1.00 5.23
CA ASP A 141 -9.50 -2.12 4.32
C ASP A 141 -7.99 -2.29 4.09
N ILE A 142 -7.38 -3.26 4.76
CA ILE A 142 -5.93 -3.45 4.66
C ILE A 142 -5.61 -4.49 3.60
N TYR A 143 -4.76 -4.14 2.64
CA TYR A 143 -4.19 -5.07 1.68
C TYR A 143 -2.70 -5.26 1.97
N ILE A 144 -2.23 -6.51 1.91
CA ILE A 144 -0.81 -6.82 2.11
C ILE A 144 -0.22 -7.27 0.78
N VAL A 145 0.76 -6.53 0.29
CA VAL A 145 1.55 -6.91 -0.89
C VAL A 145 2.64 -7.88 -0.45
N SER A 146 2.68 -9.06 -1.05
CA SER A 146 3.64 -10.11 -0.72
C SER A 146 4.09 -10.90 -1.95
N SER A 147 5.21 -11.60 -1.84
CA SER A 147 5.70 -12.60 -2.79
C SER A 147 5.83 -13.97 -2.12
N GLY A 148 6.26 -14.98 -2.87
CA GLY A 148 6.59 -16.32 -2.36
C GLY A 148 7.91 -16.40 -1.57
N GLU A 149 8.63 -15.29 -1.38
CA GLU A 149 9.84 -15.28 -0.56
C GLU A 149 9.50 -15.41 0.93
N LEU A 150 10.28 -16.21 1.68
CA LEU A 150 10.11 -16.39 3.13
C LEU A 150 10.00 -15.08 3.89
N MET A 151 10.92 -14.15 3.64
CA MET A 151 10.90 -12.87 4.36
C MET A 151 9.71 -11.99 3.98
N SER A 152 9.12 -12.17 2.80
CA SER A 152 7.90 -11.45 2.42
C SER A 152 6.69 -12.02 3.17
N LEU A 153 6.56 -13.35 3.21
CA LEU A 153 5.51 -14.04 3.97
C LEU A 153 5.62 -13.77 5.48
N TYR A 154 6.84 -13.73 6.00
CA TYR A 154 7.13 -13.36 7.40
C TYR A 154 6.64 -11.94 7.72
N ALA A 155 6.96 -10.96 6.86
CA ALA A 155 6.48 -9.58 7.02
C ALA A 155 4.95 -9.53 6.94
N ALA A 156 4.35 -10.20 5.96
CA ALA A 156 2.89 -10.28 5.81
C ALA A 156 2.21 -10.86 7.06
N ASN A 157 2.77 -11.93 7.63
CA ASN A 157 2.28 -12.56 8.85
C ASN A 157 2.40 -11.63 10.07
N ASN A 158 3.47 -10.85 10.18
CA ASN A 158 3.62 -9.86 11.25
C ASN A 158 2.65 -8.68 11.12
N ILE A 159 2.40 -8.20 9.89
CA ILE A 159 1.36 -7.20 9.63
C ILE A 159 -0.02 -7.77 10.03
N ALA A 160 -0.30 -9.02 9.69
CA ALA A 160 -1.52 -9.70 10.09
C ALA A 160 -1.69 -9.79 11.62
N LYS A 161 -0.60 -9.99 12.38
CA LYS A 161 -0.62 -9.89 13.86
C LYS A 161 -1.02 -8.50 14.33
N GLY A 162 -0.49 -7.46 13.69
CA GLY A 162 -0.86 -6.06 13.93
C GLY A 162 -2.35 -5.83 13.71
N ILE A 163 -2.88 -6.24 12.54
CA ILE A 163 -4.30 -6.12 12.20
C ILE A 163 -5.17 -6.86 13.23
N ARG A 164 -4.84 -8.13 13.55
CA ARG A 164 -5.61 -8.92 14.54
C ARG A 164 -5.73 -8.23 15.89
N ARG A 165 -4.69 -7.51 16.32
CA ARG A 165 -4.67 -6.80 17.61
C ARG A 165 -5.70 -5.67 17.68
N PHE A 166 -5.96 -4.99 16.56
CA PHE A 166 -6.88 -3.84 16.49
C PHE A 166 -8.26 -4.21 15.93
N ALA A 167 -8.36 -5.25 15.11
CA ALA A 167 -9.58 -5.67 14.45
C ALA A 167 -10.71 -6.12 15.40
N GLY A 168 -10.39 -6.48 16.66
CA GLY A 168 -11.38 -6.82 17.68
C GLY A 168 -12.04 -5.62 18.37
N ARG A 169 -11.49 -4.41 18.20
CA ARG A 169 -11.99 -3.17 18.82
C ARG A 169 -12.34 -2.08 17.80
N GLY A 170 -11.84 -2.19 16.58
CA GLY A 170 -12.06 -1.22 15.50
C GLY A 170 -12.63 -1.83 14.23
N GLU A 171 -12.91 -0.95 13.28
CA GLU A 171 -13.48 -1.29 11.97
C GLU A 171 -12.45 -1.94 11.02
N VAL A 172 -11.16 -1.88 11.37
CA VAL A 172 -10.09 -2.37 10.50
C VAL A 172 -10.14 -3.89 10.32
N LYS A 173 -9.97 -4.32 9.08
CA LYS A 173 -9.96 -5.73 8.67
C LYS A 173 -8.93 -5.97 7.57
N LEU A 174 -8.52 -7.23 7.43
CA LEU A 174 -7.70 -7.67 6.30
C LEU A 174 -8.62 -7.89 5.10
N ALA A 175 -8.40 -7.15 4.03
CA ALA A 175 -9.16 -7.22 2.78
C ALA A 175 -8.57 -8.24 1.80
N GLY A 176 -7.27 -8.53 1.93
CA GLY A 176 -6.62 -9.66 1.27
C GLY A 176 -5.14 -9.48 0.97
N ILE A 177 -4.57 -10.49 0.33
CA ILE A 177 -3.18 -10.51 -0.12
C ILE A 177 -3.12 -10.15 -1.60
N ILE A 178 -2.21 -9.26 -1.97
CA ILE A 178 -1.85 -8.98 -3.36
C ILE A 178 -0.50 -9.63 -3.62
N GLY A 179 -0.51 -10.66 -4.46
CA GLY A 179 0.73 -11.33 -4.88
C GLY A 179 1.48 -10.45 -5.85
N ASN A 180 2.72 -10.07 -5.55
CA ASN A 180 3.62 -9.41 -6.51
C ASN A 180 4.76 -10.35 -6.86
N GLY A 181 4.65 -10.97 -8.04
CA GLY A 181 5.47 -12.10 -8.46
C GLY A 181 6.96 -11.80 -8.44
N ARG A 182 7.72 -12.73 -7.85
CA ARG A 182 9.19 -12.74 -7.87
C ARG A 182 9.76 -13.85 -8.73
N ASN A 183 8.91 -14.63 -9.40
CA ASN A 183 9.24 -15.81 -10.18
C ASN A 183 9.78 -16.95 -9.29
N VAL A 184 9.17 -17.12 -8.11
CA VAL A 184 9.41 -18.27 -7.24
C VAL A 184 8.63 -19.48 -7.80
N PRO A 185 9.14 -20.73 -7.71
CA PRO A 185 8.36 -21.91 -8.06
C PRO A 185 7.04 -21.97 -7.29
N ASN A 186 5.95 -22.33 -7.97
CA ASN A 186 4.61 -22.45 -7.39
C ASN A 186 4.12 -21.22 -6.58
N GLU A 187 4.63 -20.02 -6.89
CA GLU A 187 4.46 -18.81 -6.07
C GLU A 187 3.00 -18.44 -5.81
N GLU A 188 2.15 -18.51 -6.83
CA GLU A 188 0.73 -18.19 -6.69
C GLU A 188 0.01 -19.18 -5.75
N ASN A 189 0.32 -20.47 -5.88
CA ASN A 189 -0.27 -21.52 -5.03
C ASN A 189 0.21 -21.40 -3.57
N LEU A 190 1.49 -21.09 -3.38
CA LEU A 190 2.05 -20.78 -2.07
C LEU A 190 1.33 -19.60 -1.41
N LEU A 191 1.19 -18.48 -2.13
CA LEU A 191 0.50 -17.28 -1.63
C LEU A 191 -0.99 -17.54 -1.35
N ARG A 192 -1.66 -18.32 -2.19
CA ARG A 192 -3.06 -18.72 -2.00
C ARG A 192 -3.22 -19.53 -0.72
N THR A 193 -2.38 -20.54 -0.53
CA THR A 193 -2.40 -21.40 0.67
C THR A 193 -2.06 -20.60 1.93
N PHE A 194 -1.08 -19.69 1.85
CA PHE A 194 -0.76 -18.77 2.93
C PHE A 194 -1.97 -17.90 3.29
N ALA A 195 -2.62 -17.29 2.30
CA ALA A 195 -3.79 -16.44 2.50
C ALA A 195 -4.93 -17.20 3.20
N GLU A 196 -5.25 -18.40 2.73
CA GLU A 196 -6.27 -19.26 3.35
C GLU A 196 -5.94 -19.58 4.81
N LYS A 197 -4.70 -19.98 5.08
CA LYS A 197 -4.21 -20.29 6.43
C LYS A 197 -4.34 -19.10 7.39
N ILE A 198 -4.08 -17.87 6.92
CA ILE A 198 -4.27 -16.65 7.73
C ILE A 198 -5.70 -16.12 7.72
N ASN A 199 -6.69 -16.89 7.26
CA ASN A 199 -8.09 -16.51 7.18
C ASN A 199 -8.33 -15.31 6.26
N THR A 200 -7.79 -15.33 5.05
CA THR A 200 -8.06 -14.34 4.00
C THR A 200 -7.99 -14.99 2.61
N ARG A 201 -7.90 -14.19 1.55
CA ARG A 201 -7.72 -14.65 0.17
C ARG A 201 -6.64 -13.87 -0.57
N ILE A 202 -6.17 -14.45 -1.67
CA ILE A 202 -5.45 -13.69 -2.69
C ILE A 202 -6.46 -12.89 -3.52
N VAL A 203 -6.23 -11.58 -3.62
CA VAL A 203 -7.10 -10.63 -4.33
C VAL A 203 -6.71 -10.56 -5.79
N ALA A 204 -5.40 -10.50 -6.04
CA ALA A 204 -4.83 -10.64 -7.37
C ALA A 204 -3.40 -11.17 -7.27
N PHE A 205 -2.93 -11.74 -8.37
CA PHE A 205 -1.52 -12.05 -8.59
C PHE A 205 -1.00 -11.19 -9.74
N ILE A 206 -0.03 -10.33 -9.45
CA ILE A 206 0.61 -9.42 -10.39
C ILE A 206 1.86 -10.12 -10.92
N PRO A 207 1.90 -10.52 -12.20
CA PRO A 207 3.08 -11.17 -12.77
C PRO A 207 4.21 -10.15 -12.91
N ARG A 208 5.45 -10.66 -12.86
CA ARG A 208 6.63 -9.84 -13.09
C ARG A 208 6.77 -9.53 -14.57
N ASP A 209 6.72 -8.26 -14.92
CA ASP A 209 6.83 -7.80 -16.31
C ASP A 209 7.84 -6.63 -16.43
N LYS A 210 8.65 -6.65 -17.49
CA LYS A 210 9.63 -5.60 -17.81
C LYS A 210 8.97 -4.24 -18.06
N ILE A 211 7.70 -4.21 -18.46
CA ILE A 211 6.99 -2.96 -18.75
C ILE A 211 6.84 -2.08 -17.52
N VAL A 212 6.77 -2.68 -16.32
CA VAL A 212 6.76 -1.95 -15.06
C VAL A 212 8.03 -1.11 -14.93
N ASN A 213 9.20 -1.73 -15.15
CA ASN A 213 10.49 -1.02 -15.10
C ASN A 213 10.57 0.07 -16.18
N LEU A 214 10.08 -0.20 -17.40
CA LEU A 214 10.07 0.78 -18.48
C LEU A 214 9.20 1.99 -18.14
N ALA A 215 8.03 1.78 -17.55
CA ALA A 215 7.16 2.85 -17.08
C ALA A 215 7.82 3.66 -15.94
N GLU A 216 8.43 2.98 -14.96
CA GLU A 216 9.11 3.62 -13.83
C GLU A 216 10.31 4.49 -14.25
N ILE A 217 11.11 4.04 -15.22
CA ILE A 217 12.21 4.82 -15.82
C ILE A 217 11.67 6.12 -16.43
N ASN A 218 10.49 6.06 -17.05
CA ASN A 218 9.80 7.21 -17.61
C ASN A 218 8.97 7.99 -16.57
N ARG A 219 9.05 7.60 -15.29
CA ARG A 219 8.34 8.21 -14.15
C ARG A 219 6.82 8.19 -14.31
N LYS A 220 6.30 7.10 -14.87
CA LYS A 220 4.88 6.90 -15.14
C LYS A 220 4.40 5.59 -14.53
N THR A 221 3.10 5.50 -14.31
CA THR A 221 2.43 4.22 -14.06
C THR A 221 2.34 3.42 -15.37
N VAL A 222 2.13 2.10 -15.29
CA VAL A 222 1.87 1.28 -16.47
C VAL A 222 0.55 1.68 -17.14
N ILE A 223 -0.46 2.04 -16.33
CA ILE A 223 -1.75 2.56 -16.80
C ILE A 223 -1.56 3.80 -17.69
N GLU A 224 -0.67 4.71 -17.32
CA GLU A 224 -0.35 5.89 -18.15
C GLU A 224 0.60 5.55 -19.32
N TRP A 225 1.60 4.70 -19.08
CA TRP A 225 2.67 4.44 -20.04
C TRP A 225 2.21 3.62 -21.25
N ASP A 226 1.51 2.51 -20.99
CA ASP A 226 0.94 1.64 -22.02
C ASP A 226 -0.38 1.05 -21.52
N PRO A 227 -1.50 1.78 -21.69
CA PRO A 227 -2.82 1.35 -21.27
C PRO A 227 -3.29 0.05 -21.94
N THR A 228 -2.69 -0.31 -23.08
CA THR A 228 -3.09 -1.49 -23.87
C THR A 228 -2.37 -2.76 -23.45
N SER A 229 -1.31 -2.63 -22.64
CA SER A 229 -0.50 -3.76 -22.19
C SER A 229 -1.30 -4.74 -21.32
N LYS A 230 -0.85 -6.00 -21.31
CA LYS A 230 -1.41 -7.03 -20.41
C LYS A 230 -1.27 -6.63 -18.94
N GLN A 231 -0.14 -6.00 -18.59
CA GLN A 231 0.11 -5.56 -17.22
C GLN A 231 -0.84 -4.43 -16.79
N ALA A 232 -1.17 -3.48 -17.69
CA ALA A 232 -2.20 -2.48 -17.41
C ALA A 232 -3.56 -3.12 -17.11
N GLN A 233 -3.93 -4.16 -17.87
CA GLN A 233 -5.18 -4.90 -17.63
C GLN A 233 -5.19 -5.59 -16.26
N VAL A 234 -4.05 -6.15 -15.82
CA VAL A 234 -3.91 -6.73 -14.47
C VAL A 234 -4.15 -5.68 -13.39
N TYR A 235 -3.56 -4.49 -13.52
CA TYR A 235 -3.78 -3.40 -12.56
C TYR A 235 -5.21 -2.86 -12.60
N ALA A 236 -5.83 -2.78 -13.78
CA ALA A 236 -7.23 -2.37 -13.91
C ALA A 236 -8.20 -3.37 -13.27
N ALA A 237 -7.94 -4.67 -13.43
CA ALA A 237 -8.70 -5.73 -12.76
C ALA A 237 -8.52 -5.66 -11.24
N LEU A 238 -7.28 -5.48 -10.75
CA LEU A 238 -6.99 -5.31 -9.33
C LEU A 238 -7.70 -4.06 -8.75
N ALA A 239 -7.67 -2.93 -9.46
CA ALA A 239 -8.37 -1.72 -9.05
C ALA A 239 -9.88 -1.93 -8.91
N THR A 240 -10.48 -2.58 -9.91
CA THR A 240 -11.91 -2.94 -9.89
C THR A 240 -12.24 -3.84 -8.70
N GLU A 241 -11.43 -4.88 -8.50
CA GLU A 241 -11.59 -5.81 -7.38
C GLU A 241 -11.48 -5.09 -6.03
N ILE A 242 -10.48 -4.24 -5.83
CA ILE A 242 -10.29 -3.46 -4.59
C ILE A 242 -11.51 -2.57 -4.33
N PHE A 243 -12.01 -1.89 -5.36
CA PHE A 243 -13.14 -0.97 -5.23
C PHE A 243 -14.44 -1.71 -4.90
N GLN A 244 -14.64 -2.90 -5.44
CA GLN A 244 -15.85 -3.70 -5.23
C GLN A 244 -15.76 -4.67 -4.03
N ASN A 245 -14.57 -4.90 -3.50
CA ASN A 245 -14.36 -5.88 -2.45
C ASN A 245 -15.16 -5.56 -1.18
N THR A 246 -15.93 -6.54 -0.72
CA THR A 246 -16.68 -6.55 0.55
C THR A 246 -16.24 -7.69 1.46
N GLN A 247 -15.34 -8.55 1.00
CA GLN A 247 -14.81 -9.68 1.75
C GLN A 247 -13.67 -9.22 2.65
N LEU A 248 -14.02 -8.99 3.92
CA LEU A 248 -13.10 -8.51 4.95
C LEU A 248 -13.01 -9.54 6.07
N SER A 249 -11.81 -9.78 6.60
CA SER A 249 -11.61 -10.79 7.63
C SER A 249 -10.73 -10.32 8.78
N ILE A 250 -10.87 -10.98 9.94
CA ILE A 250 -9.89 -10.89 11.02
C ILE A 250 -8.85 -11.97 10.78
N PRO A 251 -7.57 -11.63 10.54
CA PRO A 251 -6.57 -12.63 10.20
C PRO A 251 -6.26 -13.57 11.37
N LYS A 252 -5.77 -14.76 11.01
CA LYS A 252 -5.25 -15.78 11.93
C LYS A 252 -3.75 -16.00 11.66
N PRO A 253 -2.86 -15.15 12.19
CA PRO A 253 -1.43 -15.28 11.96
C PRO A 253 -0.89 -16.64 12.37
N LEU A 254 0.08 -17.12 11.60
CA LEU A 254 0.76 -18.40 11.80
C LEU A 254 1.95 -18.27 12.76
N SER A 255 2.38 -19.40 13.32
CA SER A 255 3.70 -19.53 13.95
C SER A 255 4.81 -19.41 12.91
N PHE A 256 6.05 -19.31 13.38
CA PHE A 256 7.19 -19.30 12.48
C PHE A 256 7.44 -20.69 11.87
N GLU A 257 7.27 -21.77 12.65
CA GLU A 257 7.39 -23.14 12.13
C GLU A 257 6.35 -23.42 11.04
N GLU A 258 5.09 -23.00 11.24
CA GLU A 258 4.04 -23.16 10.23
C GLU A 258 4.35 -22.42 8.91
N LEU A 259 5.09 -21.31 8.98
CA LEU A 259 5.56 -20.58 7.79
C LEU A 259 6.70 -21.32 7.09
N GLU A 260 7.66 -21.85 7.84
CA GLU A 260 8.78 -22.61 7.28
C GLU A 260 8.28 -23.92 6.64
N ASP A 261 7.37 -24.64 7.30
CA ASP A 261 6.73 -25.85 6.77
C ASP A 261 6.00 -25.57 5.46
N LEU A 262 5.28 -24.44 5.39
CA LEU A 262 4.55 -24.03 4.19
C LEU A 262 5.52 -23.80 3.01
N ILE A 263 6.64 -23.12 3.25
CA ILE A 263 7.63 -22.87 2.21
C ILE A 263 8.38 -24.14 1.85
N GLY A 264 8.70 -25.00 2.82
CA GLY A 264 9.29 -26.31 2.56
C GLY A 264 8.41 -27.17 1.64
N PHE A 265 7.09 -27.08 1.79
CA PHE A 265 6.15 -27.82 0.94
C PHE A 265 6.08 -27.30 -0.50
N PHE A 266 6.08 -25.98 -0.72
CA PHE A 266 5.92 -25.38 -2.05
C PHE A 266 7.24 -25.02 -2.76
N GLY A 267 8.33 -24.88 -2.00
CA GLY A 267 9.64 -24.43 -2.48
C GLY A 267 10.54 -25.55 -2.98
N ILE A 268 10.10 -26.80 -2.91
CA ILE A 268 10.75 -27.94 -3.55
C ILE A 268 9.99 -28.19 -4.86
N ASP A 269 10.68 -28.12 -5.99
CA ASP A 269 10.17 -28.61 -7.27
C ASP A 269 9.86 -30.11 -7.10
N ASN A 270 8.58 -30.47 -6.96
CA ASN A 270 8.11 -31.85 -7.11
C ASN A 270 7.65 -32.07 -8.55
#